data_AF-A0A0F5Q5J6-F1
#
_entry.id   AF-A0A0F5Q5J6-F1
#
_cell.length_a   1.000
_cell.length_b   1.000
_cell.length_c   1.000
_cell.angle_alpha   90.00
_cell.angle_beta   90.00
_cell.angle_gamma   90.00
#
_symmetry.space_group_name_H-M   'P 1'
#
loop_
_entity.id
_entity.type
_entity.pdbx_description
1 polymer ?
#
loop_
_entity_poly.entity_id
_entity_poly.type
_entity_poly.pdbx_seq_one_letter_code
_entity_poly.pdbx_strand_id
1 'polypeptide(L)'
;EIVVPPEVRRPYEIGSNYANSDYLLDMAGYVLDKVKTVTPETVDYNNKVILKMAHPDGYGALKTMLDAAALRVKQDRVTTVWIPRNEKVNERAMTVEVSGQLKTCITDKLTSQLDKAYLVQFSVTTSGRLYVLKVEEVVKRDSAAKPAAAQP
;
A
#
# COMPACT_ATOMS: atom_id res chain seq x y z
N GLU A 1 21.13 -18.04 -27.57
CA GLU A 1 20.73 -16.63 -27.46
C GLU A 1 20.01 -16.46 -26.13
N ILE A 2 20.56 -15.66 -25.21
CA ILE A 2 19.91 -15.38 -23.92
C ILE A 2 19.10 -14.11 -24.14
N VAL A 3 17.80 -14.28 -24.37
CA VAL A 3 16.85 -13.17 -24.37
C VAL A 3 16.62 -12.80 -22.90
N VAL A 4 17.32 -11.77 -22.43
CA VAL A 4 17.06 -11.18 -21.12
C VAL A 4 15.77 -10.34 -21.25
N PRO A 5 14.73 -10.57 -20.45
CA PRO A 5 13.51 -9.77 -20.52
C PRO A 5 13.78 -8.27 -20.29
N PRO A 6 13.02 -7.36 -20.92
CA PRO A 6 13.23 -5.91 -20.86
C PRO A 6 12.96 -5.24 -19.50
N GLU A 7 12.69 -5.99 -18.43
CA GLU A 7 12.70 -5.46 -17.06
C GLU A 7 14.09 -5.66 -16.44
N VAL A 8 15.02 -4.75 -16.74
CA VAL A 8 16.28 -4.65 -15.99
C VAL A 8 15.94 -4.09 -14.60
N ARG A 9 15.56 -4.98 -13.66
CA ARG A 9 15.44 -4.63 -12.25
C ARG A 9 16.84 -4.45 -11.69
N ARG A 10 17.18 -3.26 -11.18
CA ARG A 10 18.46 -3.06 -10.49
C ARG A 10 18.50 -3.97 -9.25
N PRO A 11 19.68 -4.44 -8.83
CA PRO A 11 19.77 -5.17 -7.57
C PRO A 11 19.24 -4.31 -6.41
N TYR A 12 18.59 -4.94 -5.43
CA TYR A 12 18.18 -4.25 -4.23
C TYR A 12 19.39 -3.86 -3.39
N GLU A 13 19.43 -2.60 -2.99
CA GLU A 13 20.46 -2.06 -2.11
C GLU A 13 19.79 -1.63 -0.81
N ILE A 14 20.18 -2.28 0.29
CA ILE A 14 19.71 -1.97 1.64
C ILE A 14 20.96 -1.73 2.49
N GLY A 15 21.00 -0.58 3.14
CA GLY A 15 22.10 -0.16 4.01
C GLY A 15 21.61 0.26 5.39
N SER A 16 22.54 0.76 6.20
CA SER A 16 22.18 1.36 7.48
C SER A 16 21.33 2.60 7.25
N ASN A 17 20.05 2.51 7.63
CA ASN A 17 19.06 3.56 7.41
C ASN A 17 18.91 3.96 5.93
N TYR A 18 19.05 3.00 5.01
CA TYR A 18 18.92 3.24 3.57
C TYR A 18 18.27 2.05 2.88
N ALA A 19 17.45 2.37 1.88
CA ALA A 19 16.95 1.44 0.88
C ALA A 19 16.79 2.19 -0.45
N ASN A 20 17.16 1.57 -1.56
CA ASN A 20 17.01 2.17 -2.88
C ASN A 20 15.53 2.22 -3.35
N SER A 21 15.26 3.06 -4.35
CA SER A 21 13.92 3.24 -4.93
C SER A 21 13.23 1.94 -5.29
N ASP A 22 13.92 1.06 -6.02
CA ASP A 22 13.31 -0.18 -6.55
C ASP A 22 12.84 -1.09 -5.42
N TYR A 23 13.64 -1.20 -4.35
CA TYR A 23 13.25 -1.96 -3.17
C TYR A 23 12.03 -1.33 -2.48
N LEU A 24 12.03 0.00 -2.30
CA LEU A 24 10.90 0.68 -1.66
C LEU A 24 9.61 0.55 -2.48
N LEU A 25 9.68 0.64 -3.80
CA LEU A 25 8.55 0.47 -4.72
C LEU A 25 7.96 -0.94 -4.60
N ASP A 26 8.79 -1.99 -4.75
CA ASP A 26 8.33 -3.38 -4.64
C ASP A 26 7.77 -3.69 -3.24
N MET A 27 8.37 -3.14 -2.18
CA MET A 27 7.85 -3.28 -0.82
C MET A 27 6.53 -2.53 -0.59
N ALA A 28 6.35 -1.36 -1.20
CA ALA A 28 5.08 -0.63 -1.13
C ALA A 28 3.96 -1.38 -1.84
N GLY A 29 4.25 -1.92 -3.03
CA GLY A 29 3.32 -2.79 -3.76
C GLY A 29 2.94 -4.03 -2.94
N TYR A 30 3.92 -4.69 -2.33
CA TYR A 30 3.68 -5.85 -1.46
C TYR A 30 2.79 -5.51 -0.25
N VAL A 31 3.10 -4.42 0.46
CA VAL A 31 2.33 -3.98 1.64
C VAL A 31 0.90 -3.63 1.25
N LEU A 32 0.71 -2.87 0.17
CA LEU A 32 -0.62 -2.49 -0.29
C LEU A 32 -1.43 -3.69 -0.78
N ASP A 33 -0.82 -4.63 -1.48
CA ASP A 33 -1.49 -5.87 -1.85
C ASP A 33 -2.01 -6.61 -0.60
N LYS A 34 -1.17 -6.77 0.43
CA LYS A 34 -1.57 -7.46 1.66
C LYS A 34 -2.67 -6.70 2.43
N VAL A 35 -2.62 -5.38 2.47
CA VAL A 35 -3.56 -4.55 3.27
C VAL A 35 -4.84 -4.22 2.50
N LYS A 36 -4.81 -4.14 1.17
CA LYS A 36 -5.91 -3.61 0.33
C LYS A 36 -6.50 -4.66 -0.63
N THR A 37 -5.82 -5.77 -0.86
CA THR A 37 -6.38 -6.95 -1.55
C THR A 37 -6.70 -8.01 -0.50
N VAL A 38 -7.93 -7.99 0.00
CA VAL A 38 -8.37 -8.89 1.09
C VAL A 38 -9.75 -9.48 0.81
N THR A 39 -9.93 -10.70 1.30
CA THR A 39 -11.19 -11.44 1.33
C THR A 39 -11.41 -11.97 2.76
N PRO A 40 -12.61 -12.47 3.11
CA PRO A 40 -12.85 -13.12 4.40
C PRO A 40 -11.86 -14.25 4.73
N GLU A 41 -11.37 -14.96 3.70
CA GLU A 41 -10.46 -16.10 3.82
C GLU A 41 -8.99 -15.67 3.94
N THR A 42 -8.60 -14.56 3.30
CA THR A 42 -7.20 -14.14 3.20
C THR A 42 -6.79 -13.13 4.27
N VAL A 43 -7.75 -12.40 4.87
CA VAL A 43 -7.46 -11.27 5.77
C VAL A 43 -6.59 -11.65 6.97
N ASP A 44 -6.80 -12.83 7.57
CA ASP A 44 -6.01 -13.28 8.72
C ASP A 44 -4.56 -13.58 8.35
N TYR A 45 -4.36 -14.20 7.19
CA TYR A 45 -3.03 -14.52 6.70
C TYR A 45 -2.27 -13.23 6.35
N ASN A 46 -2.93 -12.31 5.65
CA ASN A 46 -2.35 -11.02 5.29
C ASN A 46 -1.98 -10.20 6.54
N ASN A 47 -2.84 -10.18 7.56
CA ASN A 47 -2.55 -9.52 8.83
C ASN A 47 -1.30 -10.09 9.51
N LYS A 48 -1.17 -11.42 9.57
CA LYS A 48 0.03 -12.09 10.14
C LYS A 48 1.31 -11.70 9.39
N VAL A 49 1.23 -11.53 8.08
CA VAL A 49 2.36 -11.08 7.25
C VAL A 49 2.72 -9.63 7.57
N ILE A 50 1.74 -8.72 7.58
CA ILE A 50 1.96 -7.29 7.88
C ILE A 50 2.53 -7.09 9.28
N LEU A 51 2.08 -7.86 10.26
CA LEU A 51 2.58 -7.79 11.64
C LEU A 51 4.06 -8.15 11.78
N LYS A 52 4.66 -8.90 10.83
CA LYS A 52 6.11 -9.17 10.82
C LYS A 52 6.94 -7.94 10.41
N MET A 53 6.30 -6.98 9.74
CA MET A 53 6.91 -5.73 9.27
C MET A 53 6.59 -4.54 10.20
N ALA A 54 5.90 -4.78 11.30
CA ALA A 54 5.51 -3.76 12.26
C ALA A 54 6.66 -3.40 13.20
N HIS A 55 6.82 -2.12 13.50
CA HIS A 55 7.76 -1.69 14.55
C HIS A 55 7.31 -2.23 15.91
N PRO A 56 8.22 -2.73 16.78
CA PRO A 56 7.85 -3.31 18.09
C PRO A 56 6.96 -2.39 18.93
N ASP A 57 7.30 -1.10 19.00
CA ASP A 57 6.55 -0.10 19.79
C ASP A 57 5.10 0.08 19.31
N GLY A 58 4.84 -0.12 18.01
CA GLY A 58 3.52 0.03 17.39
C GLY A 58 2.75 -1.28 17.23
N TYR A 59 3.37 -2.43 17.52
CA TYR A 59 2.84 -3.75 17.19
C TYR A 59 1.46 -4.00 17.80
N GLY A 60 1.30 -3.72 19.10
CA GLY A 60 0.05 -4.00 19.83
C GLY A 60 -1.14 -3.19 19.30
N ALA A 61 -0.91 -1.90 19.04
CA ALA A 61 -1.93 -1.02 18.47
C ALA A 61 -2.31 -1.44 17.04
N LEU A 62 -1.31 -1.73 16.20
CA LEU A 62 -1.52 -2.20 14.84
C LEU A 62 -2.29 -3.52 14.80
N LYS A 63 -1.90 -4.49 15.64
CA LYS A 63 -2.60 -5.78 15.74
C LYS A 63 -4.07 -5.60 16.09
N THR A 64 -4.37 -4.78 17.09
CA THR A 64 -5.75 -4.51 17.52
C THR A 64 -6.57 -3.91 16.40
N MET A 65 -6.01 -2.94 15.67
CA MET A 65 -6.67 -2.32 14.52
C MET A 65 -6.93 -3.34 13.39
N LEU A 66 -5.94 -4.16 13.05
CA LEU A 66 -6.03 -5.17 12.00
C LEU A 66 -7.04 -6.27 12.34
N ASP A 67 -7.09 -6.73 13.61
CA ASP A 67 -8.06 -7.72 14.07
C ASP A 67 -9.49 -7.17 14.00
N ALA A 68 -9.71 -5.92 14.41
CA ALA A 68 -11.01 -5.26 14.31
C ALA A 68 -11.45 -5.08 12.84
N ALA A 69 -10.52 -4.74 11.94
CA ALA A 69 -10.80 -4.66 10.51
C ALA A 69 -11.13 -6.04 9.91
N ALA A 70 -10.38 -7.08 10.28
CA ALA A 70 -10.62 -8.45 9.84
C ALA A 70 -11.99 -8.97 10.26
N LEU A 71 -12.44 -8.64 11.47
CA LEU A 71 -13.78 -9.01 11.94
C LEU A 71 -14.86 -8.43 11.02
N ARG A 72 -14.77 -7.15 10.67
CA ARG A 72 -15.70 -6.49 9.75
C ARG A 72 -15.68 -7.13 8.36
N VAL A 73 -14.49 -7.36 7.81
CA VAL A 73 -14.31 -8.03 6.50
C VAL A 73 -15.06 -9.35 6.46
N LYS A 74 -14.97 -10.17 7.52
CA LYS A 74 -15.65 -11.47 7.61
C LYS A 74 -17.15 -11.35 7.85
N GLN A 75 -17.58 -10.48 8.76
CA GLN A 75 -18.99 -10.28 9.11
C GLN A 75 -19.79 -9.78 7.90
N ASP A 76 -19.26 -8.78 7.21
CA ASP A 76 -19.93 -8.12 6.09
C ASP A 76 -19.65 -8.85 4.76
N ARG A 77 -18.83 -9.91 4.76
CA ARG A 77 -18.33 -10.60 3.55
C ARG A 77 -17.80 -9.61 2.51
N VAL A 78 -16.97 -8.70 2.98
CA VAL A 78 -16.32 -7.68 2.14
C VAL A 78 -15.12 -8.31 1.46
N THR A 79 -15.02 -8.08 0.16
CA THR A 79 -13.82 -8.37 -0.63
C THR A 79 -13.34 -7.07 -1.23
N THR A 80 -12.05 -6.76 -1.08
CA THR A 80 -11.43 -5.63 -1.77
C THR A 80 -10.32 -6.10 -2.68
N VAL A 81 -10.16 -5.42 -3.81
CA VAL A 81 -9.07 -5.66 -4.76
C VAL A 81 -8.40 -4.33 -5.05
N TRP A 82 -7.10 -4.27 -4.77
CA TRP A 82 -6.27 -3.12 -5.12
C TRP A 82 -5.63 -3.31 -6.48
N ILE A 83 -5.77 -2.32 -7.34
CA ILE A 83 -5.23 -2.33 -8.70
C ILE A 83 -4.29 -1.12 -8.83
N PRO A 84 -2.98 -1.30 -8.60
CA PRO A 84 -2.01 -0.21 -8.73
C PRO A 84 -1.91 0.27 -10.19
N ARG A 85 -1.63 1.56 -10.38
CA ARG A 85 -1.48 2.17 -11.71
C ARG A 85 -0.22 3.01 -11.85
N ASN A 86 0.08 3.86 -10.87
CA ASN A 86 1.29 4.68 -10.87
C ASN A 86 1.90 4.73 -9.47
N GLU A 87 3.22 4.85 -9.44
CA GLU A 87 4.00 4.87 -8.21
C GLU A 87 4.98 6.04 -8.22
N LYS A 88 5.20 6.65 -7.06
CA LYS A 88 6.17 7.73 -6.86
C LYS A 88 6.93 7.48 -5.57
N VAL A 89 8.24 7.33 -5.69
CA VAL A 89 9.13 7.11 -4.56
C VAL A 89 9.86 8.39 -4.18
N ASN A 90 10.02 8.59 -2.88
CA ASN A 90 10.92 9.57 -2.30
C ASN A 90 11.87 8.81 -1.36
N GLU A 91 13.07 8.48 -1.86
CA GLU A 91 14.08 7.71 -1.13
C GLU A 91 14.49 8.41 0.17
N ARG A 92 14.65 9.74 0.15
CA ARG A 92 15.07 10.52 1.32
C ARG A 92 14.06 10.43 2.46
N ALA A 93 12.77 10.46 2.14
CA ALA A 93 11.70 10.31 3.12
C ALA A 93 11.33 8.84 3.40
N MET A 94 11.89 7.88 2.64
CA MET A 94 11.49 6.47 2.62
C MET A 94 9.98 6.29 2.44
N THR A 95 9.40 7.08 1.53
CA THR A 95 7.96 7.03 1.25
C THR A 95 7.71 6.65 -0.19
N VAL A 96 6.62 5.90 -0.41
CA VAL A 96 6.10 5.60 -1.74
C VAL A 96 4.62 5.96 -1.79
N GLU A 97 4.25 6.81 -2.72
CA GLU A 97 2.86 7.06 -3.09
C GLU A 97 2.47 6.13 -4.24
N VAL A 98 1.45 5.29 -4.03
CA VAL A 98 0.89 4.41 -5.05
C VAL A 98 -0.55 4.84 -5.31
N SER A 99 -0.81 5.22 -6.55
CA SER A 99 -2.16 5.54 -7.04
C SER A 99 -2.69 4.42 -7.90
N GLY A 100 -3.99 4.22 -7.83
CA GLY A 100 -4.65 3.08 -8.45
C GLY A 100 -6.14 3.10 -8.19
N GLN A 101 -6.74 1.92 -8.33
CA GLN A 101 -8.17 1.75 -8.15
C GLN A 101 -8.44 0.70 -7.08
N LEU A 102 -9.33 1.02 -6.14
CA LEU A 102 -9.83 0.07 -5.15
C LEU A 102 -11.23 -0.37 -5.55
N LYS A 103 -11.40 -1.65 -5.80
CA LYS A 103 -12.72 -2.28 -5.98
C LYS A 103 -13.15 -2.89 -4.65
N THR A 104 -14.42 -2.70 -4.31
CA THR A 104 -15.03 -3.27 -3.11
C THR A 104 -16.30 -4.03 -3.50
N CYS A 105 -16.35 -5.29 -3.11
CA CYS A 105 -17.49 -6.18 -3.27
C CYS A 105 -18.04 -6.56 -1.89
N ILE A 106 -19.35 -6.72 -1.79
CA ILE A 106 -20.05 -7.22 -0.60
C ILE A 106 -20.91 -8.38 -1.05
N THR A 107 -20.70 -9.57 -0.49
CA THR A 107 -21.42 -10.80 -0.90
C THR A 107 -21.44 -10.95 -2.43
N ASP A 108 -20.24 -10.91 -3.03
CA ASP A 108 -19.98 -11.05 -4.47
C ASP A 108 -20.54 -9.96 -5.40
N LYS A 109 -21.24 -8.95 -4.86
CA LYS A 109 -21.72 -7.80 -5.63
C LYS A 109 -20.71 -6.65 -5.56
N LEU A 110 -20.24 -6.19 -6.72
CA LEU A 110 -19.45 -4.95 -6.82
C LEU A 110 -20.29 -3.77 -6.30
N THR A 111 -19.82 -3.17 -5.21
CA THR A 111 -20.52 -2.08 -4.50
C THR A 111 -19.81 -0.74 -4.69
N SER A 112 -18.49 -0.77 -4.89
CA SER A 112 -17.71 0.45 -5.12
C SER A 112 -16.48 0.19 -5.98
N GLN A 113 -16.09 1.20 -6.75
CA GLN A 113 -14.86 1.23 -7.52
C GLN A 113 -14.36 2.68 -7.55
N LEU A 114 -13.31 2.96 -6.78
CA LEU A 114 -12.83 4.33 -6.58
C LEU A 114 -11.36 4.44 -6.93
N ASP A 115 -10.99 5.55 -7.58
CA ASP A 115 -9.60 5.91 -7.74
C ASP A 115 -9.07 6.45 -6.40
N LYS A 116 -7.97 5.85 -5.93
CA LYS A 116 -7.36 6.12 -4.63
C LYS A 116 -5.86 6.30 -4.80
N ALA A 117 -5.26 6.99 -3.84
CA ALA A 117 -3.82 7.05 -3.68
C ALA A 117 -3.48 6.69 -2.24
N TYR A 118 -2.44 5.89 -2.05
CA TYR A 118 -1.95 5.50 -0.74
C TYR A 118 -0.48 5.89 -0.59
N LEU A 119 -0.13 6.44 0.56
CA LEU A 119 1.24 6.70 0.96
C LEU A 119 1.67 5.59 1.91
N VAL A 120 2.74 4.87 1.55
CA VAL A 120 3.43 3.93 2.42
C VAL A 120 4.72 4.57 2.89
N GLN A 121 4.93 4.64 4.20
CA GLN A 121 6.17 5.14 4.79
C GLN A 121 6.90 4.00 5.47
N PHE A 122 8.20 3.93 5.22
CA PHE A 122 9.10 2.95 5.79
C PHE A 122 10.12 3.59 6.72
N SER A 123 10.74 2.73 7.54
CA SER A 123 12.03 3.02 8.16
C SER A 123 12.92 1.80 8.00
N VAL A 124 14.22 2.06 7.87
CA VAL A 124 15.25 1.03 7.91
C VAL A 124 16.09 1.28 9.15
N THR A 125 16.25 0.26 9.99
CA THR A 125 17.15 0.36 11.14
C THR A 125 18.61 0.30 10.73
N THR A 126 19.52 0.64 11.63
CA THR A 126 20.97 0.49 11.40
C THR A 126 21.38 -0.95 11.07
N SER A 127 20.59 -1.93 11.53
CA SER A 127 20.76 -3.37 11.23
C SER A 127 20.20 -3.82 9.87
N GLY A 128 19.65 -2.90 9.07
CA GLY A 128 19.07 -3.20 7.76
C GLY A 128 17.64 -3.76 7.79
N ARG A 129 16.98 -3.81 8.96
CA ARG A 129 15.57 -4.25 9.05
C ARG A 129 14.63 -3.13 8.61
N LEU A 130 13.76 -3.45 7.65
CA LEU A 130 12.68 -2.59 7.17
C LEU A 130 11.44 -2.73 8.07
N TYR A 131 10.85 -1.59 8.42
CA TYR A 131 9.56 -1.51 9.10
C TYR A 131 8.60 -0.63 8.33
N VAL A 132 7.32 -1.02 8.31
CA VAL A 132 6.23 -0.17 7.84
C VAL A 132 5.84 0.77 8.99
N LEU A 133 6.08 2.06 8.80
CA LEU A 133 5.69 3.08 9.78
C LEU A 133 4.25 3.52 9.57
N LYS A 134 3.83 3.65 8.30
CA LYS A 134 2.54 4.25 7.97
C LYS A 134 1.98 3.71 6.66
N VAL A 135 0.67 3.51 6.60
CA VAL A 135 -0.09 3.29 5.37
C VAL A 135 -1.33 4.17 5.43
N GLU A 136 -1.40 5.21 4.62
CA GLU A 136 -2.49 6.18 4.65
C GLU A 136 -3.06 6.46 3.26
N GLU A 137 -4.37 6.73 3.21
CA GLU A 137 -4.99 7.25 2.00
C GLU A 137 -4.62 8.72 1.82
N VAL A 138 -4.05 9.05 0.65
CA VAL A 138 -3.80 10.43 0.24
C VAL A 138 -5.12 11.01 -0.27
N VAL A 139 -5.81 11.73 0.61
CA VAL A 139 -6.99 12.50 0.21
C VAL A 139 -6.52 13.74 -0.54
N LYS A 140 -6.58 13.69 -1.87
CA LYS A 140 -6.48 14.93 -2.65
C LYS A 140 -7.68 15.79 -2.27
N ARG A 141 -7.44 16.90 -1.57
CA ARG A 141 -8.42 17.99 -1.55
C ARG A 141 -8.56 18.44 -2.99
N ASP A 142 -9.77 18.37 -3.55
CA ASP A 142 -10.06 18.93 -4.87
C ASP A 142 -9.59 20.38 -4.91
N SER A 143 -8.45 20.61 -5.55
CA SER A 143 -7.94 21.93 -5.82
C SER A 143 -8.68 22.48 -7.05
N ALA A 144 -9.64 23.36 -6.75
CA ALA A 144 -10.24 24.39 -7.60
C ALA A 144 -11.07 23.92 -8.81
N ALA A 145 -12.38 24.17 -8.69
CA ALA A 145 -13.25 24.44 -9.82
C ALA A 145 -12.57 25.41 -10.79
N LYS A 146 -12.37 24.97 -12.03
CA LYS A 146 -11.99 25.82 -13.16
C LYS A 146 -13.11 26.84 -13.35
N PRO A 147 -12.86 28.17 -13.30
CA PRO A 147 -13.89 29.11 -13.72
C PRO A 147 -14.13 28.87 -15.22
N ALA A 148 -15.38 28.60 -15.58
CA ALA A 148 -15.82 28.59 -16.96
C ALA A 148 -15.52 29.99 -17.51
N ALA A 149 -14.55 30.06 -18.41
CA ALA A 149 -14.27 31.26 -19.18
C ALA A 149 -15.54 31.59 -19.98
N ALA A 150 -16.16 32.72 -19.67
CA ALA A 150 -17.09 33.37 -20.56
C ALA A 150 -16.36 33.68 -21.87
N GLN A 151 -16.93 33.24 -22.99
CA GLN A 151 -16.54 33.70 -24.32
C GLN A 151 -17.67 34.56 -24.90
N PRO A 152 -17.29 35.56 -25.72
CA PRO A 152 -18.09 36.75 -26.03
C PRO A 152 -19.31 36.48 -26.91
#